data_AF-A0A2S9FRB1-F1
#
_entry.id   AF-A0A2S9FRB1-F1
#
_cell.length_a   1.000
_cell.length_b   1.000
_cell.length_c   1.000
_cell.angle_alpha   90.00
_cell.angle_beta   90.00
_cell.angle_gamma   90.00
#
_symmetry.space_group_name_H-M   'P 1'
#
loop_
_entity.id
_entity.type
_entity.pdbx_description
1 polymer ?
#
loop_
_entity_poly.entity_id
_entity_poly.type
_entity_poly.pdbx_seq_one_letter_code
_entity_poly.pdbx_strand_id
1 'polypeptide(L)'
;VPEPDEWVRRLAALPLTAQPGSRWLYQTPNDLLGVLVSRIAGRQTRSTSTSGSGWPAGMADTDFHVPPDKLSRFVPQLARVDHGFDVFDPVDGMWAA
;
A
#
# COMPACT_ATOMS: atom_id res chain seq x y z
N VAL A 1 -1.13 8.95 4.88
CA VAL A 1 0.11 8.32 5.42
C VAL A 1 1.24 9.31 5.22
N PRO A 2 2.17 9.50 6.18
CA PRO A 2 3.33 10.38 5.98
C PRO A 2 4.20 9.92 4.80
N GLU A 3 4.98 10.84 4.23
CA GLU A 3 5.97 10.50 3.20
C GLU A 3 6.99 9.46 3.70
N PRO A 4 7.55 8.62 2.80
CA PRO A 4 8.39 7.49 3.19
C PRO A 4 9.53 7.84 4.16
N ASP A 5 10.21 8.98 3.97
CA ASP A 5 11.32 9.38 4.82
C ASP A 5 10.87 9.78 6.23
N GLU A 6 9.74 10.48 6.33
CA GLU A 6 9.14 10.84 7.61
C GLU A 6 8.60 9.60 8.34
N TRP A 7 8.04 8.64 7.60
CA TRP A 7 7.62 7.36 8.15
C TRP A 7 8.79 6.56 8.72
N VAL A 8 9.90 6.41 7.96
CA VAL A 8 11.11 5.72 8.43
C VAL A 8 11.71 6.42 9.64
N ARG A 9 11.75 7.77 9.65
CA ARG A 9 12.26 8.54 10.78
C ARG A 9 11.47 8.26 12.06
N ARG A 10 10.14 8.21 11.98
CA ARG A 10 9.28 7.87 13.13
C ARG A 10 9.46 6.43 13.56
N LEU A 11 9.55 5.49 12.62
CA LEU A 11 9.76 4.08 12.91
C LEU A 11 11.09 3.84 13.65
N ALA A 12 12.16 4.50 13.21
CA ALA A 12 13.50 4.37 13.80
C ALA A 12 13.61 4.90 15.23
N ALA A 13 12.66 5.73 15.68
CA ALA A 13 12.60 6.22 17.05
C ALA A 13 11.98 5.22 18.04
N LEU A 14 11.37 4.14 17.56
CA LEU A 14 10.73 3.12 18.39
C LEU A 14 11.73 2.00 18.74
N PRO A 15 11.62 1.39 19.94
CA PRO A 15 12.42 0.23 20.29
C PRO A 15 11.98 -1.00 19.49
N LEU A 16 12.92 -1.92 19.27
CA LEU A 16 12.60 -3.22 18.68
C LEU A 16 11.84 -4.09 19.70
N THR A 17 10.70 -4.64 19.28
CA THR A 17 9.91 -5.59 20.08
C THR A 17 10.63 -6.94 20.26
N ALA A 18 11.55 -7.28 19.36
CA ALA A 18 12.38 -8.48 19.41
C ALA A 18 13.71 -8.24 18.68
N GLN A 19 14.75 -8.98 19.05
CA GLN A 19 16.04 -8.91 18.34
C GLN A 19 15.88 -9.42 16.90
N PRO A 20 16.59 -8.84 15.91
CA PRO A 20 16.54 -9.30 14.53
C PRO A 20 16.81 -10.81 14.41
N GLY A 21 15.97 -11.52 13.66
CA GLY A 21 16.07 -12.97 13.46
C GLY A 21 15.56 -13.84 14.61
N SER A 22 15.21 -13.25 15.78
CA SER A 22 14.73 -14.03 16.93
C SER A 22 13.23 -14.36 16.89
N ARG A 23 12.45 -13.60 16.12
CA ARG A 23 11.00 -13.79 15.96
C ARG A 23 10.55 -13.41 14.56
N TRP A 24 9.44 -14.00 14.12
CA TRP A 24 8.71 -13.56 12.95
C TRP A 24 7.56 -12.64 13.38
N LEU A 25 7.51 -11.43 12.81
CA LEU A 25 6.50 -10.42 13.08
C LEU A 25 5.85 -10.00 11.77
N TYR A 26 4.52 -10.07 11.70
CA TYR A 26 3.78 -9.66 10.51
C TYR A 26 3.71 -8.12 10.42
N GLN A 27 3.48 -7.60 9.20
CA GLN A 27 3.25 -6.18 8.88
C GLN A 27 4.53 -5.34 8.68
N THR A 28 4.92 -4.54 9.67
CA THR A 28 5.83 -3.40 9.55
C THR A 28 7.16 -3.66 8.82
N PRO A 29 7.82 -4.83 8.96
CA PRO A 29 9.03 -5.12 8.21
C PRO A 29 8.85 -5.08 6.69
N ASN A 30 7.66 -5.42 6.17
CA ASN A 30 7.38 -5.41 4.74
C ASN A 30 7.29 -3.99 4.17
N ASP A 31 6.68 -3.05 4.90
CA ASP A 31 6.61 -1.65 4.48
C ASP A 31 8.01 -1.02 4.42
N LEU A 32 8.84 -1.30 5.44
CA LEU A 32 10.24 -0.87 5.46
C LEU A 32 11.03 -1.48 4.31
N LEU A 33 10.83 -2.77 4.01
CA LEU A 33 11.45 -3.42 2.85
C LEU A 33 11.07 -2.72 1.55
N GLY A 34 9.80 -2.35 1.35
CA GLY A 34 9.36 -1.59 0.17
C GLY A 34 10.12 -0.27 0.01
N VAL A 35 10.29 0.50 1.09
CA VAL A 35 11.10 1.74 1.06
C VAL A 35 12.56 1.46 0.68
N LEU A 36 13.17 0.41 1.26
CA LEU A 36 14.56 0.05 0.96
C LEU A 36 14.74 -0.37 -0.50
N VAL A 37 13.83 -1.21 -1.04
CA VAL A 37 13.87 -1.65 -2.45
C VAL A 37 13.81 -0.45 -3.39
N SER A 38 12.92 0.51 -3.14
CA SER A 38 12.82 1.72 -3.96
C SER A 38 14.06 2.60 -3.93
N ARG A 39 14.68 2.76 -2.75
CA ARG A 39 15.94 3.48 -2.62
C ARG A 39 17.04 2.80 -3.44
N ILE A 40 17.13 1.47 -3.39
CA ILE A 40 18.10 0.69 -4.17
C ILE A 40 17.82 0.80 -5.67
N ALA A 41 16.55 0.78 -6.08
CA ALA A 41 16.15 0.86 -7.48
C ALA A 41 16.23 2.29 -8.07
N GLY A 42 16.47 3.32 -7.25
CA GLY A 42 16.47 4.72 -7.69
C GLY A 42 15.10 5.22 -8.18
N ARG A 43 14.00 4.55 -7.78
CA ARG A 43 12.63 4.87 -8.21
C ARG A 43 11.75 5.06 -6.97
N GLN A 44 10.85 6.04 -6.99
CA GLN A 44 9.83 6.15 -5.93
C GLN A 44 8.94 4.89 -5.92
N THR A 45 8.66 4.34 -4.73
CA THR A 45 7.74 3.19 -4.52
C THR A 45 6.35 3.47 -5.08
N ARG A 46 5.95 4.74 -5.05
CA ARG A 46 4.58 5.21 -5.25
C ARG A 46 4.39 5.95 -6.58
N SER A 47 5.28 5.78 -7.57
CA SER A 47 4.99 6.35 -8.88
C SER A 47 3.71 5.70 -9.39
N THR A 48 2.63 6.48 -9.40
CA THR A 48 1.37 6.21 -10.10
C THR A 48 1.69 6.19 -11.58
N SER A 49 2.38 5.14 -12.01
CA SER A 49 2.79 4.94 -13.38
C SER A 49 1.56 4.51 -14.15
N THR A 50 0.73 5.49 -14.49
CA THR A 50 -0.18 5.38 -15.62
C THR A 50 0.65 4.91 -16.81
N SER A 51 0.34 3.70 -17.31
CA SER A 51 0.66 3.24 -18.66
C SER A 51 2.08 2.77 -19.02
N GLY A 52 2.82 2.07 -18.16
CA GLY A 52 4.12 1.53 -18.58
C GLY A 52 4.63 0.29 -17.87
N SER A 53 4.39 -0.89 -18.47
CA SER A 53 5.33 -2.03 -18.64
C SER A 53 6.20 -2.56 -17.47
N GLY A 54 6.03 -2.06 -16.24
CA GLY A 54 6.87 -2.39 -15.08
C GLY A 54 6.36 -3.55 -14.23
N TRP A 55 5.09 -3.95 -14.39
CA TRP A 55 4.53 -5.09 -13.67
C TRP A 55 4.81 -6.40 -14.42
N PRO A 56 5.31 -7.45 -13.74
CA PRO A 56 5.54 -8.74 -14.36
C PRO A 56 4.23 -9.33 -14.94
N ALA A 57 4.34 -10.11 -16.02
CA ALA A 57 3.30 -11.00 -16.53
C ALA A 57 1.90 -10.38 -16.82
N GLY A 58 1.84 -9.19 -17.43
CA GLY A 58 0.58 -8.70 -18.03
C GLY A 58 -0.48 -8.22 -17.01
N MET A 59 -0.06 -7.81 -15.81
CA MET A 59 -0.92 -7.29 -14.74
C MET A 59 -1.46 -5.87 -15.05
N ALA A 60 -2.22 -5.71 -16.13
CA ALA A 60 -2.74 -4.42 -16.60
C ALA A 60 -3.74 -3.75 -15.64
N ASP A 61 -4.21 -4.50 -14.63
CA ASP A 61 -5.26 -4.13 -13.68
C ASP A 61 -4.76 -4.06 -12.24
N THR A 62 -3.45 -4.10 -12.02
CA THR A 62 -2.82 -3.98 -10.69
C THR A 62 -2.16 -2.62 -10.54
N ASP A 63 -2.61 -1.87 -9.53
CA ASP A 63 -2.07 -0.57 -9.19
C ASP A 63 -2.40 -0.24 -7.72
N PHE A 64 -1.86 0.86 -7.20
CA PHE A 64 -2.15 1.39 -5.87
C PHE A 64 -3.47 2.16 -5.79
N HIS A 65 -4.03 2.61 -6.93
CA HIS A 65 -5.35 3.24 -7.02
C HIS A 65 -6.06 2.78 -8.29
N VAL A 66 -7.39 2.88 -8.30
CA VAL A 66 -8.23 2.52 -9.45
C VAL A 66 -8.41 3.73 -10.35
N PRO A 67 -8.01 3.66 -11.63
CA PRO A 67 -8.21 4.77 -12.55
C PRO A 67 -9.70 4.95 -12.91
N PRO A 68 -10.15 6.18 -13.26
CA PRO A 68 -11.56 6.47 -13.49
C PRO A 68 -12.26 5.57 -14.53
N ASP A 69 -11.55 5.17 -15.58
CA ASP A 69 -12.05 4.30 -16.65
C ASP A 69 -12.30 2.86 -16.21
N LYS A 70 -11.79 2.46 -15.04
CA LYS A 70 -11.92 1.11 -14.47
C LYS A 70 -12.83 1.03 -13.24
N LEU A 71 -13.44 2.13 -12.82
CA LEU A 71 -14.31 2.17 -11.64
C LEU A 71 -15.55 1.28 -11.79
N SER A 72 -16.04 1.04 -13.01
CA SER A 72 -17.23 0.22 -13.28
C SER A 72 -17.14 -1.23 -12.82
N ARG A 73 -15.92 -1.73 -12.60
CA ARG A 73 -15.63 -3.10 -12.12
C ARG A 73 -15.00 -3.11 -10.71
N PHE A 74 -14.88 -1.95 -10.06
CA PHE A 74 -14.40 -1.84 -8.69
C PHE A 74 -15.55 -2.02 -7.71
N VAL A 75 -15.28 -2.64 -6.57
CA VAL A 75 -16.30 -2.96 -5.55
C VAL A 75 -16.08 -2.09 -4.31
N PRO A 76 -17.14 -1.61 -3.65
CA PRO A 76 -16.99 -0.84 -2.43
C PRO A 76 -16.37 -1.70 -1.33
N GLN A 77 -15.53 -1.09 -0.49
CA GLN A 77 -15.04 -1.73 0.72
C GLN A 77 -16.13 -1.66 1.80
N LEU A 78 -16.45 -2.80 2.38
CA LEU A 78 -17.37 -2.90 3.50
C LEU A 78 -16.61 -3.07 4.81
N ALA A 79 -17.05 -2.39 5.88
CA ALA A 79 -16.58 -2.62 7.24
C ALA A 79 -17.69 -3.21 8.10
N ARG A 80 -17.28 -4.05 9.04
CA ARG A 80 -18.21 -4.67 9.98
C ARG A 80 -18.70 -3.64 10.99
N VAL A 81 -20.00 -3.63 11.23
CA VAL A 81 -20.69 -2.87 12.27
C VAL A 81 -21.47 -3.82 13.17
N ASP A 82 -22.04 -3.31 14.27
CA ASP A 82 -22.71 -4.13 15.29
C ASP A 82 -23.75 -5.10 14.73
N HIS A 83 -24.47 -4.69 13.69
CA HIS A 83 -25.54 -5.49 13.06
C HIS A 83 -25.35 -5.69 11.55
N GLY A 84 -24.11 -5.90 11.09
CA GLY A 84 -23.85 -6.28 9.70
C GLY A 84 -22.62 -5.59 9.12
N PHE A 85 -22.79 -4.99 7.94
CA PHE A 85 -21.73 -4.30 7.23
C PHE A 85 -22.25 -2.99 6.64
N ASP A 86 -21.46 -1.94 6.83
CA ASP A 86 -21.65 -0.64 6.18
C ASP A 86 -20.54 -0.40 5.15
N VAL A 87 -20.80 0.50 4.20
CA VAL A 87 -19.78 0.95 3.25
C VAL A 87 -18.75 1.78 3.99
N PHE A 88 -17.53 1.27 4.05
CA PHE A 88 -16.36 1.97 4.57
C PHE A 88 -15.73 2.85 3.49
N ASP A 89 -15.61 2.31 2.28
CA ASP A 89 -15.10 3.03 1.12
C ASP A 89 -16.04 2.82 -0.08
N PRO A 90 -16.68 3.87 -0.61
CA PRO A 90 -17.47 3.74 -1.84
C PRO A 90 -16.55 3.54 -3.05
N VAL A 91 -17.14 3.20 -4.20
CA VAL A 91 -16.39 2.93 -5.44
C VAL A 91 -15.56 4.14 -5.88
N ASP A 92 -16.05 5.35 -5.64
CA ASP A 92 -15.41 6.64 -5.93
C ASP A 92 -14.70 7.23 -4.69
N GLY A 93 -14.33 6.37 -3.73
CA GLY A 93 -13.73 6.76 -2.46
C GLY A 93 -12.20 6.83 -2.47
N MET A 94 -11.58 6.45 -1.35
CA MET A 94 -10.15 6.64 -1.07
C MET A 94 -9.22 5.94 -2.06
N TRP A 95 -9.68 4.86 -2.70
CA TRP A 95 -8.89 4.10 -3.66
C TRP A 95 -9.12 4.54 -5.12
N ALA A 96 -10.06 5.44 -5.39
CA ALA A 96 -10.24 6.05 -6.70
C ALA A 96 -9.20 7.16 -6.93
N ALA A 97 -8.58 7.18 -8.12
CA ALA A 97 -7.59 8.18 -8.54
C ALA A 97 -8.21 9.35 -9.31
#